data_AF-A0A8B8IPJ9-F1
#
_entry.id   AF-A0A8B8IPJ9-F1
#
_cell.length_a   1.000
_cell.length_b   1.000
_cell.length_c   1.000
_cell.angle_alpha   90.00
_cell.angle_beta   90.00
_cell.angle_gamma   90.00
#
_symmetry.space_group_name_H-M   'P 1'
#
loop_
_entity.id
_entity.type
_entity.pdbx_description
1 polymer ?
#
loop_
_entity_poly.entity_id
_entity_poly.type
_entity_poly.pdbx_seq_one_letter_code
_entity_poly.pdbx_strand_id
1 'polypeptide(L)'
;MPKAARKMLQNGYSHDEPDRIPNNITITNLDIIMYVVAIVGHFVDLGLDINVAVRYFISRRMMEFGWTLAFILFPAFVNTSVSIRMYSQDKQQDSISNEFTKRRWLRIFILVLQMAPILRFTDALIYAIKSRRAERKKDPTSQRVYYGLMLKEDSDAALLRIFECFLEAAPQQVLQTSLLLRQYDHLAVHQVLSICSSVVGMGWCLAAYQRAVRFAQQDKDNMSWPGTVLQTAWHFLVTLSRVISISIVAHLYPHWTVVACAAHILVMATWLQVFDRSPFCSHNKLCEVAFSFALGSVYLFTYILPVEGRTRYRYSVYYSICFLQNLTCSVIWYVYSDEVTGAAVYFYPVLVLSAVPYVMGIMFMILYYAVFHPKTSAISDVTVAFKSDREIAEIS
;
A
#
# COMPACT_ATOMS: atom_id res chain seq x y z
N MET A 1 -26.42 26.90 12.60
CA MET A 1 -26.19 25.55 12.04
C MET A 1 -26.64 25.53 10.57
N PRO A 2 -25.79 25.13 9.62
CA PRO A 2 -26.18 25.02 8.21
C PRO A 2 -27.18 23.86 8.01
N LYS A 3 -28.15 24.05 7.10
CA LYS A 3 -29.25 23.08 6.82
C LYS A 3 -28.77 21.66 6.46
N ALA A 4 -27.54 21.49 5.98
CA ALA A 4 -26.95 20.18 5.67
C ALA A 4 -26.69 19.33 6.93
N ALA A 5 -26.20 19.93 8.02
CA ALA A 5 -25.92 19.23 9.27
C ALA A 5 -27.21 18.76 9.97
N ARG A 6 -28.33 19.46 9.76
CA ARG A 6 -29.64 19.09 10.30
C ARG A 6 -30.26 17.89 9.56
N LYS A 7 -30.00 17.75 8.26
CA LYS A 7 -30.50 16.63 7.45
C LYS A 7 -29.79 15.31 7.74
N MET A 8 -28.52 15.34 8.14
CA MET A 8 -27.78 14.13 8.52
C MET A 8 -28.21 13.56 9.87
N LEU A 9 -28.77 14.38 10.78
CA LEU A 9 -29.23 13.93 12.10
C LEU A 9 -30.67 13.39 12.09
N GLN A 10 -31.48 13.66 11.05
CA GLN A 10 -32.90 13.29 11.00
C GLN A 10 -33.20 11.99 10.26
N ASN A 11 -32.27 11.49 9.42
CA ASN A 11 -32.48 10.24 8.70
C ASN A 11 -31.84 9.09 9.48
N GLY A 12 -32.62 8.54 10.41
CA GLY A 12 -32.31 7.31 11.13
C GLY A 12 -32.22 6.12 10.18
N TYR A 13 -31.00 5.84 9.71
CA TYR A 13 -30.60 4.49 9.35
C TYR A 13 -29.90 3.90 10.58
N SER A 14 -30.58 2.98 11.26
CA SER A 14 -29.92 2.05 12.16
C SER A 14 -29.03 1.14 11.32
N HIS A 15 -27.77 1.51 11.20
CA HIS A 15 -26.73 0.56 10.84
C HIS A 15 -26.12 0.04 12.14
N ASP A 16 -26.09 -1.29 12.24
CA ASP A 16 -25.31 -2.07 13.20
C ASP A 16 -24.09 -1.31 13.69
N GLU A 17 -23.87 -1.21 15.00
CA GLU A 17 -22.68 -0.55 15.56
C GLU A 17 -21.43 -1.19 14.97
N PRO A 18 -20.76 -0.54 14.00
CA PRO A 18 -19.44 -0.93 13.57
C PRO A 18 -18.48 -0.31 14.60
N ASP A 19 -17.57 -1.11 15.18
CA ASP A 19 -16.60 -0.67 16.18
C ASP A 19 -16.20 0.83 16.15
N ARG A 20 -16.54 1.44 17.27
CA ARG A 20 -16.64 2.87 17.56
C ARG A 20 -15.31 3.60 17.33
N ILE A 21 -15.35 4.73 16.57
CA ILE A 21 -14.29 5.76 16.59
C ILE A 21 -13.83 5.94 18.06
N PRO A 22 -12.52 5.87 18.37
CA PRO A 22 -12.04 5.77 19.74
C PRO A 22 -12.73 6.77 20.67
N ASN A 23 -13.14 6.28 21.85
CA ASN A 23 -13.95 7.04 22.81
C ASN A 23 -13.35 8.40 23.18
N ASN A 24 -12.02 8.52 23.09
CA ASN A 24 -11.30 9.76 23.28
C ASN A 24 -10.58 10.14 21.97
N ILE A 25 -11.15 11.10 21.25
CA ILE A 25 -10.59 11.61 20.00
C ILE A 25 -9.67 12.77 20.34
N THR A 26 -8.37 12.52 20.33
CA THR A 26 -7.36 13.57 20.50
C THR A 26 -6.40 13.55 19.32
N ILE A 27 -6.26 14.70 18.65
CA ILE A 27 -5.29 14.86 17.57
C ILE A 27 -4.08 15.54 18.19
N THR A 28 -2.96 14.83 18.21
CA THR A 28 -1.73 15.32 18.81
C THR A 28 -1.00 16.27 17.86
N ASN A 29 -0.08 17.09 18.41
CA ASN A 29 0.81 17.89 17.56
C ASN A 29 1.73 17.00 16.71
N LEU A 30 2.04 15.79 17.20
CA LEU A 30 2.85 14.81 16.48
C LEU A 30 2.14 14.38 15.20
N ASP A 31 0.84 14.06 15.25
CA ASP A 31 0.08 13.64 14.06
C ASP A 31 0.10 14.70 12.95
N ILE A 32 -0.03 15.98 13.34
CA ILE A 32 0.06 17.12 12.40
C ILE A 32 1.47 17.22 11.80
N ILE A 33 2.52 17.08 12.60
CA ILE A 33 3.90 17.11 12.13
C ILE A 33 4.15 15.94 11.17
N MET A 34 3.62 14.75 11.46
CA MET A 34 3.76 13.58 10.60
C MET A 34 3.15 13.78 9.21
N TYR A 35 1.99 14.46 9.10
CA TYR A 35 1.44 14.83 7.80
C TYR A 35 2.33 15.80 7.02
N VAL A 36 2.91 16.80 7.70
CA VAL A 36 3.85 17.75 7.06
C VAL A 36 5.10 17.01 6.57
N VAL A 37 5.66 16.13 7.41
CA VAL A 37 6.81 15.30 7.05
C VAL A 37 6.48 14.38 5.86
N ALA A 38 5.28 13.78 5.81
CA ALA A 38 4.85 12.95 4.70
C ALA A 38 4.74 13.74 3.38
N ILE A 39 4.19 14.96 3.42
CA ILE A 39 4.08 15.83 2.25
C ILE A 39 5.48 16.24 1.76
N VAL A 40 6.34 16.73 2.66
CA VAL A 40 7.71 17.12 2.32
C VAL A 40 8.52 15.93 1.81
N GLY A 41 8.39 14.77 2.46
CA GLY A 41 9.04 13.53 2.05
C GLY A 41 8.68 13.13 0.62
N HIS A 42 7.40 13.22 0.24
CA HIS A 42 6.98 12.93 -1.14
C HIS A 42 7.61 13.88 -2.18
N PHE A 43 7.76 15.17 -1.87
CA PHE A 43 8.49 16.08 -2.78
C PHE A 43 9.98 15.74 -2.89
N VAL A 44 10.60 15.31 -1.79
CA VAL A 44 11.99 14.86 -1.79
C VAL A 44 12.14 13.59 -2.63
N ASP A 45 11.25 12.61 -2.46
CA ASP A 45 11.22 11.36 -3.25
C ASP A 45 11.16 11.68 -4.75
N LEU A 46 10.16 12.47 -5.18
CA LEU A 46 10.00 12.89 -6.57
C LEU A 46 11.25 13.60 -7.13
N GLY A 47 11.87 14.48 -6.32
CA GLY A 47 13.11 15.16 -6.69
C GLY A 47 14.28 14.20 -6.86
N LEU A 48 14.39 13.18 -6.01
CA LEU A 48 15.41 12.14 -6.10
C LEU A 48 15.21 11.26 -7.34
N ASP A 49 13.98 10.87 -7.66
CA ASP A 49 13.66 10.05 -8.82
C ASP A 49 13.96 10.78 -10.14
N ILE A 50 13.58 12.06 -10.23
CA ILE A 50 13.95 12.92 -11.38
C ILE A 50 15.48 13.07 -11.48
N ASN A 51 16.17 13.29 -10.36
CA ASN A 51 17.63 13.40 -10.36
C ASN A 51 18.31 12.10 -10.84
N VAL A 52 17.80 10.93 -10.45
CA VAL A 52 18.30 9.64 -10.95
C VAL A 52 18.09 9.52 -12.46
N ALA A 53 16.90 9.86 -12.97
CA ALA A 53 16.61 9.84 -14.41
C ALA A 53 17.56 10.79 -15.18
N VAL A 54 17.73 12.02 -14.71
CA VAL A 54 18.64 13.00 -15.32
C VAL A 54 20.09 12.52 -15.32
N ARG A 55 20.55 11.87 -14.25
CA ARG A 55 21.91 11.30 -14.19
C ARG A 55 22.13 10.22 -15.23
N TYR A 56 21.17 9.33 -15.45
CA TYR A 56 21.26 8.31 -16.51
C TYR A 56 21.26 8.93 -17.91
N PHE A 57 20.45 9.97 -18.13
CA PHE A 57 20.44 10.72 -19.38
C PHE A 57 21.79 11.38 -19.68
N ILE A 58 22.36 12.09 -18.70
CA ILE A 58 23.68 12.75 -18.84
C ILE A 58 24.78 11.70 -19.06
N SER A 59 24.70 10.56 -18.38
CA SER A 59 25.64 9.44 -18.50
C SER A 59 25.44 8.61 -19.79
N ARG A 60 24.53 9.01 -20.69
CA ARG A 60 24.18 8.34 -21.95
C ARG A 60 23.74 6.87 -21.78
N ARG A 61 23.30 6.49 -20.58
CA ARG A 61 22.76 5.16 -20.25
C ARG A 61 21.27 5.12 -20.57
N MET A 62 20.96 5.05 -21.88
CA MET A 62 19.59 5.24 -22.38
C MET A 62 18.61 4.12 -22.00
N MET A 63 19.11 2.90 -21.80
CA MET A 63 18.26 1.78 -21.37
C MET A 63 17.80 1.96 -19.92
N GLU A 64 18.73 2.27 -19.03
CA GLU A 64 18.47 2.56 -17.61
C GLU A 64 17.58 3.79 -17.47
N PHE A 65 17.85 4.85 -18.24
CA PHE A 65 16.99 6.02 -18.33
C PHE A 65 15.55 5.65 -18.73
N GLY A 66 15.39 4.81 -19.77
CA GLY A 66 14.08 4.35 -20.22
C GLY A 66 13.33 3.57 -19.14
N TRP A 67 14.01 2.69 -18.41
CA TRP A 67 13.42 1.95 -17.29
C TRP A 67 13.03 2.86 -16.13
N THR A 68 13.90 3.77 -15.70
CA THR A 68 13.58 4.75 -14.65
C THR A 68 12.39 5.62 -15.05
N LEU A 69 12.35 6.09 -16.30
CA LEU A 69 11.21 6.86 -16.78
C LEU A 69 9.92 6.05 -16.79
N ALA A 70 9.97 4.77 -17.17
CA ALA A 70 8.82 3.88 -17.09
C ALA A 70 8.33 3.69 -15.65
N PHE A 71 9.25 3.54 -14.68
CA PHE A 71 8.93 3.42 -13.26
C PHE A 71 8.37 4.71 -12.65
N ILE A 72 8.65 5.89 -13.22
CA ILE A 72 8.00 7.14 -12.81
C ILE A 72 6.62 7.28 -13.46
N LEU A 73 6.52 7.06 -14.77
CA LEU A 73 5.29 7.35 -15.54
C LEU A 73 4.17 6.35 -15.31
N PHE A 74 4.48 5.05 -15.22
CA PHE A 74 3.47 4.01 -15.05
C PHE A 74 2.71 4.12 -13.72
N PRO A 75 3.37 4.30 -12.56
CA PRO A 75 2.71 4.48 -11.28
C PRO A 75 1.96 5.80 -11.20
N ALA A 76 2.50 6.89 -11.77
CA ALA A 76 1.77 8.15 -11.90
C ALA A 76 0.44 7.98 -12.65
N PHE A 77 0.43 7.19 -13.73
CA PHE A 77 -0.80 6.85 -14.46
C PHE A 77 -1.77 6.00 -13.61
N VAL A 78 -1.27 4.97 -12.92
CA VAL A 78 -2.08 4.11 -12.05
C VAL A 78 -2.70 4.93 -10.92
N ASN A 79 -1.91 5.75 -10.22
CA ASN A 79 -2.37 6.59 -9.11
C ASN A 79 -3.37 7.64 -9.57
N THR A 80 -3.14 8.24 -10.74
CA THR A 80 -4.12 9.14 -11.36
C THR A 80 -5.45 8.44 -11.56
N SER A 81 -5.43 7.24 -12.13
CA SER A 81 -6.63 6.46 -12.44
C SER A 81 -7.39 6.07 -11.17
N VAL A 82 -6.68 5.57 -10.15
CA VAL A 82 -7.26 5.19 -8.84
C VAL A 82 -7.80 6.43 -8.11
N SER A 83 -7.05 7.52 -8.07
CA SER A 83 -7.46 8.75 -7.38
C SER A 83 -8.70 9.39 -8.02
N ILE A 84 -8.75 9.48 -9.36
CA ILE A 84 -9.95 9.97 -10.08
C ILE A 84 -11.18 9.14 -9.70
N ARG A 85 -11.00 7.83 -9.60
CA ARG A 85 -12.09 6.92 -9.25
C ARG A 85 -12.59 7.14 -7.83
N MET A 86 -11.69 7.16 -6.86
CA MET A 86 -12.05 7.41 -5.45
C MET A 86 -12.81 8.74 -5.33
N TYR A 87 -12.32 9.79 -5.98
CA TYR A 87 -13.01 11.08 -6.01
C TYR A 87 -14.38 11.06 -6.70
N SER A 88 -14.58 10.18 -7.68
CA SER A 88 -15.89 10.00 -8.31
C SER A 88 -16.87 9.31 -7.36
N GLN A 89 -16.39 8.34 -6.56
CA GLN A 89 -17.18 7.68 -5.53
C GLN A 89 -17.54 8.65 -4.39
N ASP A 90 -16.60 9.49 -3.98
CA ASP A 90 -16.83 10.51 -2.95
C ASP A 90 -17.85 11.57 -3.36
N LYS A 91 -17.89 11.91 -4.66
CA LYS A 91 -18.86 12.87 -5.21
C LYS A 91 -20.29 12.33 -5.22
N GLN A 92 -20.47 11.02 -5.29
CA GLN A 92 -21.80 10.38 -5.18
C GLN A 92 -22.31 10.35 -3.74
N GLN A 93 -21.40 10.45 -2.74
CA GLN A 93 -21.72 10.37 -1.31
C GLN A 93 -21.99 11.73 -0.63
N ASP A 94 -22.01 12.85 -1.37
CA ASP A 94 -22.35 14.20 -0.90
C ASP A 94 -21.57 14.64 0.38
N SER A 95 -20.26 14.89 0.27
CA SER A 95 -19.46 15.46 1.36
C SER A 95 -18.51 16.57 0.92
N ILE A 96 -18.77 17.79 1.40
CA ILE A 96 -17.85 18.88 1.83
C ILE A 96 -16.41 18.86 1.26
N SER A 97 -16.22 18.68 -0.05
CA SER A 97 -14.90 18.72 -0.69
C SER A 97 -14.50 20.17 -1.00
N ASN A 98 -13.24 20.51 -0.68
CA ASN A 98 -12.65 21.84 -0.80
C ASN A 98 -12.77 22.48 -2.19
N GLU A 99 -12.89 23.80 -2.22
CA GLU A 99 -12.96 24.66 -3.42
C GLU A 99 -11.70 24.56 -4.32
N PHE A 100 -10.55 24.19 -3.75
CA PHE A 100 -9.26 24.11 -4.43
C PHE A 100 -9.24 23.06 -5.55
N THR A 101 -10.01 21.99 -5.40
CA THR A 101 -10.07 20.85 -6.33
C THR A 101 -11.11 21.03 -7.45
N LYS A 102 -11.81 22.18 -7.48
CA LYS A 102 -12.91 22.44 -8.42
C LYS A 102 -12.44 22.71 -9.86
N ARG A 103 -11.18 23.12 -10.05
CA ARG A 103 -10.58 23.32 -11.38
C ARG A 103 -10.13 21.97 -11.95
N ARG A 104 -10.95 21.38 -12.83
CA ARG A 104 -10.68 20.11 -13.55
C ARG A 104 -9.26 20.05 -14.14
N TRP A 105 -8.78 21.15 -14.71
CA TRP A 105 -7.47 21.22 -15.36
C TRP A 105 -6.30 21.19 -14.36
N LEU A 106 -6.43 21.91 -13.24
CA LEU A 106 -5.46 21.88 -12.15
C LEU A 106 -5.42 20.49 -11.50
N ARG A 107 -6.58 19.84 -11.38
CA ARG A 107 -6.68 18.46 -10.88
C ARG A 107 -5.98 17.48 -11.81
N ILE A 108 -6.22 17.55 -13.12
CA ILE A 108 -5.56 16.68 -14.11
C ILE A 108 -4.04 16.91 -14.10
N PHE A 109 -3.59 18.16 -14.04
CA PHE A 109 -2.17 18.50 -13.97
C PHE A 109 -1.50 17.94 -12.72
N ILE A 110 -2.13 18.10 -11.55
CA ILE A 110 -1.65 17.60 -10.26
C ILE A 110 -1.68 16.06 -10.24
N LEU A 111 -2.68 15.42 -10.84
CA LEU A 111 -2.74 13.96 -10.95
C LEU A 111 -1.62 13.41 -11.85
N VAL A 112 -1.40 14.02 -13.02
CA VAL A 112 -0.35 13.61 -13.98
C VAL A 112 1.06 13.74 -13.40
N LEU A 113 1.30 14.72 -12.51
CA LEU A 113 2.59 14.92 -11.85
C LEU A 113 2.75 14.07 -10.56
N GLN A 114 1.96 12.99 -10.39
CA GLN A 114 2.05 12.08 -9.24
C GLN A 114 1.68 12.70 -7.88
N MET A 115 1.09 13.90 -7.86
CA MET A 115 0.80 14.65 -6.62
C MET A 115 -0.53 14.22 -5.95
N ALA A 116 -1.12 13.11 -6.40
CA ALA A 116 -2.39 12.60 -5.90
C ALA A 116 -2.36 12.29 -4.39
N PRO A 117 -1.31 11.66 -3.82
CA PRO A 117 -1.23 11.48 -2.37
C PRO A 117 -1.09 12.80 -1.62
N ILE A 118 -0.35 13.77 -2.14
CA ILE A 118 -0.17 15.09 -1.50
C ILE A 118 -1.52 15.80 -1.33
N LEU A 119 -2.38 15.78 -2.34
CA LEU A 119 -3.71 16.36 -2.24
C LEU A 119 -4.50 15.73 -1.09
N ARG A 120 -4.50 14.40 -1.01
CA ARG A 120 -5.25 13.67 0.03
C ARG A 120 -4.65 13.88 1.42
N PHE A 121 -3.33 13.88 1.58
CA PHE A 121 -2.68 14.23 2.85
C PHE A 121 -2.95 15.68 3.26
N THR A 122 -3.05 16.60 2.30
CA THR A 122 -3.43 17.99 2.57
C THR A 122 -4.87 18.08 3.04
N ASP A 123 -5.81 17.37 2.40
CA ASP A 123 -7.21 17.31 2.83
C ASP A 123 -7.34 16.64 4.21
N ALA A 124 -6.62 15.54 4.47
CA ALA A 124 -6.53 14.90 5.79
C ALA A 124 -6.03 15.88 6.86
N LEU A 125 -4.96 16.63 6.58
CA LEU A 125 -4.43 17.67 7.46
C LEU A 125 -5.45 18.79 7.73
N ILE A 126 -6.18 19.24 6.71
CA ILE A 126 -7.24 20.24 6.87
C ILE A 126 -8.36 19.70 7.77
N TYR A 127 -8.78 18.45 7.59
CA TYR A 127 -9.77 17.80 8.45
C TYR A 127 -9.26 17.60 9.88
N ALA A 128 -7.98 17.28 10.05
CA ALA A 128 -7.35 17.19 11.37
C ALA A 128 -7.42 18.54 12.11
N ILE A 129 -7.10 19.64 11.42
CA ILE A 129 -7.18 20.99 11.98
C ILE A 129 -8.64 21.39 12.29
N LYS A 130 -9.59 21.04 11.41
CA LYS A 130 -11.03 21.29 11.63
C LYS A 130 -11.56 20.50 12.84
N SER A 131 -11.17 19.25 12.99
CA SER A 131 -11.50 18.40 14.14
C SER A 131 -10.96 19.00 15.44
N ARG A 132 -9.70 19.42 15.47
CA ARG A 132 -9.10 20.12 16.64
C ARG A 132 -9.77 21.45 16.95
N ARG A 133 -10.24 22.18 15.94
CA ARG A 133 -11.01 23.41 16.14
C ARG A 133 -12.40 23.12 16.72
N ALA A 134 -13.03 22.00 16.34
CA ALA A 134 -14.31 21.55 16.89
C ALA A 134 -14.16 21.09 18.36
N GLU A 135 -13.07 20.40 18.68
CA GLU A 135 -12.68 20.04 20.06
C GLU A 135 -12.58 21.29 20.95
N ARG A 136 -11.84 22.31 20.50
CA ARG A 136 -11.74 23.60 21.21
C ARG A 136 -13.08 24.31 21.40
N LYS A 137 -14.01 24.13 20.45
CA LYS A 137 -15.38 24.67 20.51
C LYS A 137 -16.34 23.79 21.31
N LYS A 138 -15.88 22.67 21.89
CA LYS A 138 -16.68 21.68 22.62
C LYS A 138 -17.85 21.12 21.80
N ASP A 139 -17.66 20.92 20.50
CA ASP A 139 -18.64 20.29 19.61
C ASP A 139 -18.20 18.86 19.23
N PRO A 140 -18.64 17.83 20.00
CA PRO A 140 -18.22 16.45 19.80
C PRO A 140 -18.80 15.83 18.51
N THR A 141 -19.93 16.34 18.02
CA THR A 141 -20.58 15.81 16.81
C THR A 141 -19.78 16.16 15.56
N SER A 142 -19.42 17.45 15.41
CA SER A 142 -18.57 17.89 14.31
C SER A 142 -17.15 17.30 14.41
N GLN A 143 -16.60 17.14 15.62
CA GLN A 143 -15.28 16.53 15.82
C GLN A 143 -15.23 15.10 15.27
N ARG A 144 -16.24 14.27 15.57
CA ARG A 144 -16.33 12.89 15.07
C ARG A 144 -16.42 12.83 13.55
N VAL A 145 -17.23 13.70 12.95
CA VAL A 145 -17.37 13.75 11.48
C VAL A 145 -16.05 14.13 10.82
N TYR A 146 -15.37 15.19 11.30
CA TYR A 146 -14.08 15.59 10.73
C TYR A 146 -12.98 14.55 10.97
N TYR A 147 -12.99 13.86 12.12
CA TYR A 147 -12.03 12.78 12.39
C TYR A 147 -12.25 11.57 11.47
N GLY A 148 -13.50 11.17 11.22
CA GLY A 148 -13.82 10.11 10.27
C GLY A 148 -13.40 10.46 8.84
N LEU A 149 -13.63 11.72 8.40
CA LEU A 149 -13.17 12.21 7.10
C LEU A 149 -11.65 12.25 6.99
N MET A 150 -10.95 12.71 8.04
CA MET A 150 -9.48 12.68 8.11
C MET A 150 -8.96 11.26 7.90
N LEU A 151 -9.53 10.30 8.61
CA LEU A 151 -9.07 8.92 8.59
C LEU A 151 -9.33 8.22 7.26
N LYS A 152 -10.46 8.54 6.61
CA LYS A 152 -10.75 8.09 5.25
C LYS A 152 -9.71 8.62 4.25
N GLU A 153 -9.44 9.93 4.27
CA GLU A 153 -8.44 10.54 3.38
C GLU A 153 -7.03 9.99 3.64
N ASP A 154 -6.67 9.74 4.91
CA ASP A 154 -5.39 9.13 5.29
C ASP A 154 -5.23 7.71 4.74
N SER A 155 -6.26 6.87 4.88
CA SER A 155 -6.26 5.51 4.31
C SER A 155 -6.16 5.51 2.78
N ASP A 156 -6.92 6.36 2.11
CA ASP A 156 -6.86 6.46 0.64
C ASP A 156 -5.50 6.99 0.17
N ALA A 157 -4.93 7.99 0.86
CA ALA A 157 -3.59 8.51 0.57
C ALA A 157 -2.52 7.42 0.76
N ALA A 158 -2.64 6.63 1.84
CA ALA A 158 -1.73 5.53 2.11
C ALA A 158 -1.81 4.44 1.04
N LEU A 159 -3.01 4.12 0.53
CA LEU A 159 -3.16 3.17 -0.58
C LEU A 159 -2.47 3.66 -1.85
N LEU A 160 -2.59 4.95 -2.19
CA LEU A 160 -1.86 5.53 -3.33
C LEU A 160 -0.34 5.46 -3.12
N ARG A 161 0.15 5.77 -1.91
CA ARG A 161 1.58 5.63 -1.56
C ARG A 161 2.08 4.20 -1.71
N ILE A 162 1.26 3.20 -1.43
CA ILE A 162 1.61 1.78 -1.66
C ILE A 162 1.82 1.49 -3.14
N PHE A 163 0.93 1.99 -4.02
CA PHE A 163 1.12 1.83 -5.45
C PHE A 163 2.40 2.52 -5.93
N GLU A 164 2.72 3.72 -5.45
CA GLU A 164 4.02 4.35 -5.74
C GLU A 164 5.18 3.49 -5.26
N CYS A 165 5.14 3.08 -4.00
CA CYS A 165 6.20 2.31 -3.37
C CYS A 165 6.52 1.02 -4.13
N PHE A 166 5.51 0.27 -4.58
CA PHE A 166 5.71 -1.04 -5.21
C PHE A 166 5.70 -1.03 -6.73
N LEU A 167 5.19 0.02 -7.39
CA LEU A 167 5.23 0.15 -8.85
C LEU A 167 6.38 1.04 -9.34
N GLU A 168 6.90 1.94 -8.50
CA GLU A 168 8.05 2.81 -8.79
C GLU A 168 9.27 2.39 -7.97
N ALA A 169 9.22 2.58 -6.65
CA ALA A 169 10.41 2.54 -5.80
C ALA A 169 11.02 1.13 -5.72
N ALA A 170 10.22 0.08 -5.57
CA ALA A 170 10.71 -1.29 -5.49
C ALA A 170 11.34 -1.78 -6.81
N PRO A 171 10.71 -1.64 -8.00
CA PRO A 171 11.37 -1.92 -9.27
C PRO A 171 12.62 -1.08 -9.53
N GLN A 172 12.60 0.21 -9.17
CA GLN A 172 13.77 1.06 -9.26
C GLN A 172 14.90 0.57 -8.35
N GLN A 173 14.57 0.10 -7.15
CA GLN A 173 15.55 -0.49 -6.24
C GLN A 173 16.12 -1.82 -6.79
N VAL A 174 15.30 -2.63 -7.46
CA VAL A 174 15.78 -3.83 -8.18
C VAL A 174 16.81 -3.44 -9.24
N LEU A 175 16.48 -2.43 -10.06
CA LEU A 175 17.37 -1.93 -11.10
C LEU A 175 18.68 -1.41 -10.50
N GLN A 176 18.61 -0.53 -9.49
CA GLN A 176 19.80 0.05 -8.84
C GLN A 176 20.68 -1.01 -8.18
N THR A 177 20.08 -1.98 -7.49
CA THR A 177 20.82 -3.08 -6.86
C THR A 177 21.49 -3.96 -7.91
N SER A 178 20.80 -4.31 -9.01
CA SER A 178 21.39 -5.10 -10.09
C SER A 178 22.57 -4.39 -10.78
N LEU A 179 22.48 -3.06 -10.97
CA LEU A 179 23.55 -2.24 -11.53
C LEU A 179 24.74 -2.12 -10.57
N LEU A 180 24.47 -1.99 -9.25
CA LEU A 180 25.51 -1.98 -8.23
C LEU A 180 26.32 -3.28 -8.27
N LEU A 181 25.64 -4.43 -8.39
CA LEU A 181 26.30 -5.73 -8.50
C LEU A 181 27.17 -5.84 -9.77
N ARG A 182 26.80 -5.16 -10.87
CA ARG A 182 27.61 -5.15 -12.11
C ARG A 182 28.84 -4.25 -12.05
N GLN A 183 28.87 -3.25 -11.18
CA GLN A 183 29.89 -2.19 -11.17
C GLN A 183 30.69 -2.17 -9.85
N TYR A 184 30.90 -3.36 -9.27
CA TYR A 184 31.45 -3.55 -7.92
C TYR A 184 32.81 -2.85 -7.70
N ASP A 185 33.66 -2.76 -8.72
CA ASP A 185 35.00 -2.16 -8.62
C ASP A 185 35.01 -0.68 -8.22
N HIS A 186 33.85 -0.01 -8.29
CA HIS A 186 33.68 1.40 -7.92
C HIS A 186 32.55 1.61 -6.90
N LEU A 187 32.42 0.70 -5.93
CA LEU A 187 31.41 0.79 -4.88
C LEU A 187 31.58 2.08 -4.06
N ALA A 188 30.88 3.14 -4.46
CA ALA A 188 30.83 4.35 -3.68
C ALA A 188 29.95 4.08 -2.45
N VAL A 189 30.48 4.32 -1.24
CA VAL A 189 29.74 4.21 0.03
C VAL A 189 28.38 4.91 -0.05
N HIS A 190 28.32 6.03 -0.77
CA HIS A 190 27.08 6.77 -1.03
C HIS A 190 25.99 5.97 -1.77
N GLN A 191 26.35 5.07 -2.70
CA GLN A 191 25.38 4.22 -3.41
C GLN A 191 24.77 3.15 -2.49
N VAL A 192 25.61 2.51 -1.68
CA VAL A 192 25.15 1.54 -0.68
C VAL A 192 24.25 2.21 0.34
N LEU A 193 24.64 3.38 0.86
CA LEU A 193 23.82 4.16 1.78
C LEU A 193 22.47 4.55 1.16
N SER A 194 22.46 4.94 -0.12
CA SER A 194 21.23 5.26 -0.85
C SER A 194 20.29 4.06 -0.97
N ILE A 195 20.81 2.87 -1.30
CA ILE A 195 20.01 1.65 -1.39
C ILE A 195 19.49 1.27 -0.01
N CYS A 196 20.33 1.31 1.02
CA CYS A 196 19.90 1.05 2.40
C CYS A 196 18.81 2.03 2.86
N SER A 197 18.93 3.33 2.57
CA SER A 197 17.89 4.29 2.90
C SER A 197 16.59 4.03 2.14
N SER A 198 16.65 3.61 0.88
CA SER A 198 15.46 3.26 0.09
C SER A 198 14.72 2.03 0.65
N VAL A 199 15.46 1.01 1.09
CA VAL A 199 14.91 -0.17 1.79
C VAL A 199 14.15 0.27 3.05
N VAL A 200 14.78 1.10 3.88
CA VAL A 200 14.17 1.60 5.12
C VAL A 200 12.92 2.43 4.82
N GLY A 201 12.98 3.30 3.80
CA GLY A 201 11.83 4.08 3.34
C GLY A 201 10.66 3.21 2.89
N MET A 202 10.93 2.11 2.19
CA MET A 202 9.91 1.14 1.79
C MET A 202 9.24 0.46 3.00
N GLY A 203 10.04 0.06 3.98
CA GLY A 203 9.55 -0.48 5.25
C GLY A 203 8.66 0.51 6.01
N TRP A 204 9.06 1.78 6.03
CA TRP A 204 8.27 2.86 6.63
C TRP A 204 6.93 3.07 5.92
N CYS A 205 6.92 3.11 4.58
CA CYS A 205 5.71 3.27 3.77
C CYS A 205 4.70 2.13 4.05
N LEU A 206 5.20 0.90 4.10
CA LEU A 206 4.40 -0.28 4.38
C LEU A 206 3.81 -0.28 5.80
N ALA A 207 4.60 0.15 6.80
CA ALA A 207 4.13 0.32 8.17
C ALA A 207 3.03 1.40 8.27
N ALA A 208 3.24 2.53 7.59
CA ALA A 208 2.29 3.64 7.56
C ALA A 208 0.96 3.21 6.93
N TYR A 209 1.00 2.46 5.83
CA TYR A 209 -0.21 1.92 5.21
C TYR A 209 -0.97 0.94 6.09
N GLN A 210 -0.28 -0.04 6.68
CA GLN A 210 -0.93 -1.02 7.55
C GLN A 210 -1.64 -0.32 8.71
N ARG A 211 -1.02 0.72 9.26
CA ARG A 211 -1.60 1.58 10.28
C ARG A 211 -2.81 2.35 9.76
N ALA A 212 -2.70 3.02 8.61
CA ALA A 212 -3.77 3.84 8.04
C ALA A 212 -5.02 3.02 7.69
N VAL A 213 -4.84 1.88 7.01
CA VAL A 213 -5.94 0.95 6.71
C VAL A 213 -6.56 0.41 7.98
N ARG A 214 -5.75 0.07 8.99
CA ARG A 214 -6.28 -0.43 10.25
C ARG A 214 -7.15 0.59 10.97
N PHE A 215 -6.70 1.84 11.05
CA PHE A 215 -7.50 2.88 11.68
C PHE A 215 -8.79 3.15 10.88
N ALA A 216 -8.75 3.07 9.55
CA ALA A 216 -9.94 3.29 8.71
C ALA A 216 -10.98 2.16 8.81
N GLN A 217 -10.58 0.96 9.22
CA GLN A 217 -11.51 -0.12 9.52
C GLN A 217 -12.24 0.14 10.83
N GLN A 218 -13.50 0.54 10.74
CA GLN A 218 -14.38 0.73 11.87
C GLN A 218 -14.94 -0.59 12.41
N ASP A 219 -14.58 -1.76 11.87
CA ASP A 219 -15.28 -3.02 12.20
C ASP A 219 -14.45 -3.99 13.09
N LYS A 220 -13.30 -3.53 13.61
CA LYS A 220 -12.38 -4.40 14.36
C LYS A 220 -11.65 -3.68 15.49
N ASP A 221 -11.49 -4.38 16.62
CA ASP A 221 -10.65 -3.98 17.76
C ASP A 221 -9.27 -3.43 17.36
N ASN A 222 -8.80 -2.38 18.04
CA ASN A 222 -7.48 -1.81 17.76
C ASN A 222 -6.36 -2.86 17.91
N MET A 223 -5.52 -3.00 16.88
CA MET A 223 -4.36 -3.89 16.88
C MET A 223 -3.38 -3.46 17.97
N SER A 224 -2.84 -4.42 18.71
CA SER A 224 -1.78 -4.12 19.68
C SER A 224 -0.53 -3.58 18.97
N TRP A 225 0.22 -2.70 19.64
CA TRP A 225 1.50 -2.18 19.12
C TRP A 225 2.47 -3.30 18.70
N PRO A 226 2.66 -4.38 19.50
CA PRO A 226 3.47 -5.53 19.08
C PRO A 226 2.95 -6.21 17.81
N GLY A 227 1.62 -6.34 17.65
CA GLY A 227 1.02 -6.88 16.42
C GLY A 227 1.35 -6.05 15.18
N THR A 228 1.29 -4.71 15.31
CA THR A 228 1.66 -3.78 14.23
C THR A 228 3.13 -3.90 13.85
N VAL A 229 4.03 -3.99 14.84
CA VAL A 229 5.47 -4.18 14.60
C VAL A 229 5.74 -5.49 13.89
N LEU A 230 5.09 -6.57 14.32
CA LEU A 230 5.29 -7.90 13.75
C LEU A 230 4.76 -8.01 12.32
N GLN A 231 3.59 -7.40 12.05
CA GLN A 231 3.03 -7.30 10.70
C GLN A 231 3.92 -6.46 9.78
N THR A 232 4.44 -5.33 10.27
CA THR A 232 5.38 -4.49 9.52
C THR A 232 6.66 -5.28 9.20
N ALA A 233 7.24 -5.93 10.21
CA ALA A 233 8.47 -6.70 10.07
C ALA A 233 8.31 -7.87 9.10
N TRP A 234 7.19 -8.59 9.15
CA TRP A 234 6.87 -9.65 8.20
C TRP A 234 6.88 -9.14 6.76
N HIS A 235 6.06 -8.14 6.45
CA HIS A 235 5.96 -7.66 5.08
C HIS A 235 7.26 -7.00 4.60
N PHE A 236 7.98 -6.30 5.48
CA PHE A 236 9.29 -5.72 5.18
C PHE A 236 10.33 -6.79 4.80
N LEU A 237 10.48 -7.83 5.61
CA LEU A 237 11.48 -8.86 5.39
C LEU A 237 11.20 -9.71 4.14
N VAL A 238 9.93 -10.03 3.87
CA VAL A 238 9.52 -10.70 2.61
C VAL A 238 9.88 -9.82 1.43
N THR A 239 9.49 -8.55 1.48
CA THR A 239 9.73 -7.59 0.39
C THR A 239 11.22 -7.42 0.11
N LEU A 240 12.03 -7.26 1.15
CA LEU A 240 13.48 -7.16 1.05
C LEU A 240 14.06 -8.37 0.33
N SER A 241 13.71 -9.59 0.76
CA SER A 241 14.16 -10.81 0.11
C SER A 241 13.72 -10.91 -1.35
N ARG A 242 12.50 -10.48 -1.69
CA ARG A 242 12.00 -10.43 -3.08
C ARG A 242 12.81 -9.47 -3.94
N VAL A 243 13.04 -8.25 -3.46
CA VAL A 243 13.84 -7.25 -4.18
C VAL A 243 15.25 -7.78 -4.45
N ILE A 244 15.92 -8.35 -3.45
CA ILE A 244 17.26 -8.92 -3.62
C ILE A 244 17.25 -10.10 -4.60
N SER A 245 16.29 -11.03 -4.47
CA SER A 245 16.18 -12.21 -5.34
C SER A 245 15.93 -11.85 -6.81
N ILE A 246 15.13 -10.82 -7.08
CA ILE A 246 14.92 -10.34 -8.45
C ILE A 246 16.18 -9.60 -8.94
N SER A 247 16.85 -8.83 -8.08
CA SER A 247 18.06 -8.07 -8.42
C SER A 247 19.22 -8.97 -8.86
N ILE A 248 19.44 -10.10 -8.17
CA ILE A 248 20.52 -11.04 -8.52
C ILE A 248 20.29 -11.69 -9.89
N VAL A 249 19.05 -12.09 -10.21
CA VAL A 249 18.77 -12.65 -11.54
C VAL A 249 18.76 -11.55 -12.61
N ALA A 250 18.31 -10.34 -12.30
CA ALA A 250 18.40 -9.19 -13.20
C ALA A 250 19.84 -8.83 -13.55
N HIS A 251 20.77 -9.03 -12.61
CA HIS A 251 22.19 -8.87 -12.88
C HIS A 251 22.67 -9.84 -13.97
N LEU A 252 22.36 -11.15 -13.85
CA LEU A 252 22.79 -12.17 -14.82
C LEU A 252 22.03 -12.10 -16.15
N TYR A 253 20.71 -12.04 -16.09
CA TYR A 253 19.82 -12.22 -17.24
C TYR A 253 18.70 -11.16 -17.27
N PRO A 254 19.02 -9.88 -17.51
CA PRO A 254 18.08 -8.76 -17.35
C PRO A 254 16.80 -8.92 -18.17
N HIS A 255 16.92 -9.35 -19.44
CA HIS A 255 15.77 -9.53 -20.32
C HIS A 255 14.85 -10.67 -19.87
N TRP A 256 15.43 -11.80 -19.43
CA TRP A 256 14.65 -12.93 -18.92
C TRP A 256 13.98 -12.61 -17.59
N THR A 257 14.60 -11.79 -16.75
CA THR A 257 13.97 -11.30 -15.52
C THR A 257 12.71 -10.49 -15.81
N VAL A 258 12.75 -9.60 -16.81
CA VAL A 258 11.55 -8.83 -17.22
C VAL A 258 10.42 -9.77 -17.66
N VAL A 259 10.74 -10.81 -18.45
CA VAL A 259 9.76 -11.82 -18.88
C VAL A 259 9.20 -12.60 -17.68
N ALA A 260 10.04 -13.02 -16.75
CA ALA A 260 9.63 -13.74 -15.55
C ALA A 260 8.74 -12.87 -14.63
N CYS A 261 9.08 -11.59 -14.46
CA CYS A 261 8.26 -10.63 -13.73
C CYS A 261 6.91 -10.43 -14.41
N ALA A 262 6.88 -10.21 -15.73
CA ALA A 262 5.64 -10.07 -16.48
C ALA A 262 4.75 -11.32 -16.36
N ALA A 263 5.34 -12.53 -16.45
CA ALA A 263 4.62 -13.78 -16.26
C ALA A 263 4.03 -13.91 -14.85
N HIS A 264 4.78 -13.58 -13.80
CA HIS A 264 4.27 -13.57 -12.44
C HIS A 264 3.11 -12.58 -12.27
N ILE A 265 3.25 -11.36 -12.80
CA ILE A 265 2.20 -10.33 -12.78
C ILE A 265 0.94 -10.83 -13.48
N LEU A 266 1.07 -11.47 -14.65
CA LEU A 266 -0.05 -12.06 -15.38
C LEU A 266 -0.76 -13.14 -14.56
N VAL A 267 -0.01 -14.04 -13.92
CA VAL A 267 -0.57 -15.08 -13.05
C VAL A 267 -1.31 -14.46 -11.88
N MET A 268 -0.73 -13.47 -11.20
CA MET A 268 -1.34 -12.82 -10.04
C MET A 268 -2.55 -11.94 -10.42
N ALA A 269 -2.49 -11.23 -11.55
CA ALA A 269 -3.61 -10.46 -12.06
C ALA A 269 -4.78 -11.37 -12.45
N THR A 270 -4.50 -12.52 -13.08
CA THR A 270 -5.51 -13.52 -13.41
C THR A 270 -6.10 -14.14 -12.15
N TRP A 271 -5.26 -14.47 -11.15
CA TRP A 271 -5.71 -14.95 -9.86
C TRP A 271 -6.69 -13.97 -9.20
N LEU A 272 -6.36 -12.68 -9.19
CA LEU A 272 -7.23 -11.63 -8.67
C LEU A 272 -8.57 -11.56 -9.42
N GLN A 273 -8.56 -11.66 -10.75
CA GLN A 273 -9.78 -11.64 -11.56
C GLN A 273 -10.71 -12.85 -11.30
N VAL A 274 -10.13 -14.01 -11.01
CA VAL A 274 -10.89 -15.25 -10.77
C VAL A 274 -11.40 -15.31 -9.33
N PHE A 275 -10.55 -15.03 -8.34
CA PHE A 275 -10.86 -15.29 -6.94
C PHE A 275 -11.24 -14.06 -6.13
N ASP A 276 -10.84 -12.86 -6.57
CA ASP A 276 -10.91 -11.61 -5.81
C ASP A 276 -11.43 -10.47 -6.68
N ARG A 277 -12.55 -10.69 -7.38
CA ARG A 277 -13.20 -9.64 -8.18
C ARG A 277 -13.38 -8.39 -7.33
N SER A 278 -12.55 -7.40 -7.64
CA SER A 278 -12.49 -6.17 -6.88
C SER A 278 -13.75 -5.36 -7.16
N PRO A 279 -14.54 -4.99 -6.13
CA PRO A 279 -15.74 -4.18 -6.34
C PRO A 279 -15.38 -2.76 -6.80
N PHE A 280 -14.10 -2.36 -6.70
CA PHE A 280 -13.65 -1.04 -7.10
C PHE A 280 -14.09 -0.77 -8.53
N CYS A 281 -13.72 -1.53 -9.57
CA CYS A 281 -14.02 -1.26 -10.99
C CYS A 281 -15.18 -2.05 -11.66
N SER A 282 -16.25 -2.41 -10.96
CA SER A 282 -17.32 -3.28 -11.52
C SER A 282 -18.04 -2.77 -12.78
N HIS A 283 -18.16 -1.45 -12.97
CA HIS A 283 -18.89 -0.85 -14.10
C HIS A 283 -18.12 -0.79 -15.43
N ASN A 284 -16.78 -0.89 -15.43
CA ASN A 284 -15.97 -0.87 -16.65
C ASN A 284 -14.91 -1.97 -16.58
N LYS A 285 -15.06 -2.99 -17.42
CA LYS A 285 -14.18 -4.17 -17.46
C LYS A 285 -12.73 -3.83 -17.72
N LEU A 286 -12.44 -2.80 -18.54
CA LEU A 286 -11.05 -2.38 -18.78
C LEU A 286 -10.39 -1.80 -17.52
N CYS A 287 -11.12 -1.04 -16.72
CA CYS A 287 -10.62 -0.53 -15.44
C CYS A 287 -10.39 -1.66 -14.44
N GLU A 288 -11.30 -2.63 -14.38
CA GLU A 288 -11.20 -3.79 -13.49
C GLU A 288 -9.94 -4.60 -13.80
N VAL A 289 -9.72 -4.88 -15.09
CA VAL A 289 -8.52 -5.57 -15.55
C VAL A 289 -7.27 -4.75 -15.25
N ALA A 290 -7.24 -3.45 -15.60
CA ALA A 290 -6.10 -2.59 -15.34
C ALA A 290 -5.75 -2.48 -13.85
N PHE A 291 -6.76 -2.42 -12.96
CA PHE A 291 -6.55 -2.41 -11.52
C PHE A 291 -6.00 -3.74 -11.01
N SER A 292 -6.48 -4.88 -11.54
CA SER A 292 -5.89 -6.18 -11.22
C SER A 292 -4.45 -6.33 -11.71
N PHE A 293 -4.09 -5.72 -12.84
CA PHE A 293 -2.70 -5.65 -13.28
C PHE A 293 -1.85 -4.79 -12.35
N ALA A 294 -2.33 -3.62 -11.95
CA ALA A 294 -1.63 -2.77 -10.98
C ALA A 294 -1.41 -3.51 -9.65
N LEU A 295 -2.43 -4.17 -9.11
CA LEU A 295 -2.30 -4.95 -7.88
C LEU A 295 -1.45 -6.22 -8.07
N GLY A 296 -1.55 -6.88 -9.23
CA GLY A 296 -0.69 -7.99 -9.61
C GLY A 296 0.79 -7.61 -9.68
N SER A 297 1.09 -6.38 -10.09
CA SER A 297 2.44 -5.80 -10.04
C SER A 297 2.92 -5.58 -8.60
N VAL A 298 2.05 -5.13 -7.69
CA VAL A 298 2.38 -5.07 -6.25
C VAL A 298 2.70 -6.47 -5.70
N TYR A 299 1.95 -7.49 -6.15
CA TYR A 299 2.14 -8.89 -5.75
C TYR A 299 3.45 -9.49 -6.26
N LEU A 300 4.21 -8.82 -7.12
CA LEU A 300 5.58 -9.23 -7.40
C LEU A 300 6.46 -9.21 -6.14
N PHE A 301 6.19 -8.27 -5.23
CA PHE A 301 7.01 -8.00 -4.05
C PHE A 301 6.32 -8.38 -2.74
N THR A 302 5.03 -8.05 -2.59
CA THR A 302 4.31 -8.29 -1.33
C THR A 302 2.83 -8.51 -1.58
N TYR A 303 2.20 -9.34 -0.75
CA TYR A 303 0.79 -9.64 -0.87
C TYR A 303 -0.03 -8.68 -0.01
N ILE A 304 -0.82 -7.81 -0.66
CA ILE A 304 -1.71 -6.85 0.02
C ILE A 304 -3.13 -7.18 -0.36
N LEU A 305 -3.92 -7.63 0.60
CA LEU A 305 -5.28 -8.04 0.30
C LEU A 305 -6.19 -6.80 0.10
N PRO A 306 -6.86 -6.64 -1.06
CA PRO A 306 -7.71 -5.49 -1.34
C PRO A 306 -9.09 -5.58 -0.67
N VAL A 307 -9.55 -6.79 -0.35
CA VAL A 307 -10.84 -7.07 0.30
C VAL A 307 -10.64 -8.22 1.28
N GLU A 308 -11.10 -8.05 2.52
CA GLU A 308 -10.97 -9.08 3.55
C GLU A 308 -11.83 -10.32 3.25
N GLY A 309 -11.29 -11.51 3.48
CA GLY A 309 -11.97 -12.77 3.20
C GLY A 309 -11.28 -13.98 3.86
N ARG A 310 -11.62 -15.21 3.43
CA ARG A 310 -10.92 -16.43 3.86
C ARG A 310 -9.51 -16.45 3.27
N THR A 311 -8.55 -15.97 4.04
CA THR A 311 -7.20 -15.63 3.56
C THR A 311 -6.19 -16.77 3.66
N ARG A 312 -6.33 -17.70 4.61
CA ARG A 312 -5.26 -18.67 4.95
C ARG A 312 -4.69 -19.43 3.76
N TYR A 313 -5.55 -20.02 2.93
CA TYR A 313 -5.11 -20.79 1.75
C TYR A 313 -4.44 -19.89 0.70
N ARG A 314 -4.98 -18.69 0.49
CA ARG A 314 -4.43 -17.72 -0.48
C ARG A 314 -3.03 -17.26 -0.08
N TYR A 315 -2.84 -16.95 1.21
CA TYR A 315 -1.53 -16.65 1.78
C TYR A 315 -0.57 -17.83 1.55
N SER A 316 -0.98 -19.05 1.91
CA SER A 316 -0.13 -20.23 1.72
C SER A 316 0.32 -20.38 0.26
N VAL A 317 -0.59 -20.31 -0.71
CA VAL A 317 -0.27 -20.48 -2.14
C VAL A 317 0.70 -19.39 -2.62
N TYR A 318 0.38 -18.11 -2.35
CA TYR A 318 1.23 -16.99 -2.75
C TYR A 318 2.64 -17.10 -2.17
N TYR A 319 2.75 -17.32 -0.85
CA TYR A 319 4.05 -17.36 -0.19
C TYR A 319 4.85 -18.61 -0.57
N SER A 320 4.21 -19.74 -0.91
CA SER A 320 4.90 -20.90 -1.46
C SER A 320 5.47 -20.62 -2.86
N ILE A 321 4.70 -20.00 -3.75
CA ILE A 321 5.17 -19.63 -5.10
C ILE A 321 6.37 -18.67 -5.00
N CYS A 322 6.24 -17.62 -4.20
CA CYS A 322 7.32 -16.63 -4.02
C CYS A 322 8.57 -17.22 -3.35
N PHE A 323 8.41 -18.17 -2.43
CA PHE A 323 9.53 -18.89 -1.82
C PHE A 323 10.30 -19.71 -2.86
N LEU A 324 9.58 -20.50 -3.67
CA LEU A 324 10.18 -21.30 -4.73
C LEU A 324 10.91 -20.42 -5.76
N GLN A 325 10.29 -19.31 -6.18
CA GLN A 325 10.92 -18.35 -7.07
C GLN A 325 12.21 -17.76 -6.48
N ASN A 326 12.21 -17.36 -5.21
CA ASN A 326 13.41 -16.83 -4.56
C ASN A 326 14.51 -17.88 -4.47
N LEU A 327 14.15 -19.11 -4.09
CA LEU A 327 15.09 -20.22 -4.05
C LEU A 327 15.69 -20.48 -5.44
N THR A 328 14.86 -20.49 -6.48
CA THR A 328 15.32 -20.62 -7.87
C THR A 328 16.27 -19.48 -8.25
N CYS A 329 15.95 -18.23 -7.90
CA CYS A 329 16.84 -17.10 -8.11
C CYS A 329 18.21 -17.28 -7.43
N SER A 330 18.22 -17.68 -6.16
CA SER A 330 19.45 -17.93 -5.39
C SER A 330 20.27 -19.08 -5.99
N VAL A 331 19.63 -20.16 -6.45
CA VAL A 331 20.30 -21.29 -7.10
C VAL A 331 20.90 -20.89 -8.44
N ILE A 332 20.14 -20.15 -9.27
CA ILE A 332 20.65 -19.63 -10.55
C ILE A 332 21.88 -18.75 -10.29
N TRP A 333 21.81 -17.85 -9.31
CA TRP A 333 22.95 -17.02 -8.94
C TRP A 333 24.16 -17.86 -8.50
N TYR A 334 23.95 -18.84 -7.62
CA TYR A 334 25.03 -19.66 -7.11
C TYR A 334 25.74 -20.47 -8.20
N VAL A 335 25.00 -20.98 -9.19
CA VAL A 335 25.53 -21.87 -10.23
C VAL A 335 26.12 -21.10 -11.41
N TYR A 336 25.53 -19.97 -11.80
CA TYR A 336 25.87 -19.26 -13.04
C TYR A 336 26.64 -17.95 -12.83
N SER A 337 27.00 -17.59 -11.60
CA SER A 337 27.91 -16.45 -11.37
C SER A 337 29.31 -16.76 -11.89
N ASP A 338 29.95 -15.76 -12.48
CA ASP A 338 31.33 -15.84 -12.92
C ASP A 338 32.31 -15.90 -11.74
N GLU A 339 33.54 -16.36 -11.98
CA GLU A 339 34.54 -16.58 -10.93
C GLU A 339 34.85 -15.31 -10.11
N VAL A 340 34.83 -14.13 -10.75
CA VAL A 340 35.09 -12.85 -10.08
C VAL A 340 33.97 -12.53 -9.09
N THR A 341 32.72 -12.65 -9.52
CA THR A 341 31.55 -12.45 -8.66
C THR A 341 31.46 -13.51 -7.56
N GLY A 342 31.77 -14.77 -7.87
CA GLY A 342 31.79 -15.86 -6.89
C GLY A 342 32.86 -15.72 -5.81
N ALA A 343 33.98 -15.08 -6.12
CA ALA A 343 35.05 -14.79 -5.17
C ALA A 343 34.83 -13.50 -4.36
N ALA A 344 33.84 -12.69 -4.71
CA ALA A 344 33.61 -11.40 -4.08
C ALA A 344 33.04 -11.52 -2.66
N VAL A 345 33.46 -10.62 -1.76
CA VAL A 345 33.07 -10.64 -0.33
C VAL A 345 31.55 -10.53 -0.13
N TYR A 346 30.84 -9.87 -1.05
CA TYR A 346 29.39 -9.68 -0.97
C TYR A 346 28.58 -10.90 -1.46
N PHE A 347 29.20 -11.88 -2.10
CA PHE A 347 28.49 -13.01 -2.73
C PHE A 347 27.61 -13.79 -1.73
N TYR A 348 28.21 -14.27 -0.64
CA TYR A 348 27.48 -15.00 0.40
C TYR A 348 26.50 -14.12 1.18
N PRO A 349 26.85 -12.88 1.61
CA PRO A 349 25.89 -11.96 2.21
C PRO A 349 24.64 -11.71 1.36
N VAL A 350 24.79 -11.51 0.05
CA VAL A 350 23.64 -11.28 -0.85
C VAL A 350 22.78 -12.55 -0.98
N LEU A 351 23.39 -13.74 -1.07
CA LEU A 351 22.66 -15.00 -1.05
C LEU A 351 21.88 -15.20 0.25
N VAL A 352 22.49 -14.93 1.40
CA VAL A 352 21.83 -14.97 2.71
C VAL A 352 20.66 -13.99 2.76
N LEU A 353 20.87 -12.75 2.28
CA LEU A 353 19.84 -11.71 2.23
C LEU A 353 18.69 -12.05 1.26
N SER A 354 18.95 -12.87 0.24
CA SER A 354 17.92 -13.36 -0.68
C SER A 354 16.98 -14.39 -0.05
N ALA A 355 17.45 -15.23 0.88
CA ALA A 355 16.68 -16.35 1.41
C ALA A 355 16.23 -16.17 2.88
N VAL A 356 17.13 -15.76 3.77
CA VAL A 356 16.89 -15.75 5.22
C VAL A 356 15.80 -14.75 5.63
N PRO A 357 15.77 -13.49 5.13
CA PRO A 357 14.68 -12.57 5.41
C PRO A 357 13.31 -13.11 5.00
N TYR A 358 13.22 -13.89 3.91
CA TYR A 358 11.96 -14.50 3.52
C TYR A 358 11.43 -15.42 4.61
N VAL A 359 12.26 -16.36 5.05
CA VAL A 359 11.89 -17.35 6.07
C VAL A 359 11.56 -16.66 7.39
N MET A 360 12.37 -15.69 7.81
CA MET A 360 12.09 -14.88 9.01
C MET A 360 10.76 -14.12 8.89
N GLY A 361 10.47 -13.56 7.71
CA GLY A 361 9.19 -12.90 7.44
C GLY A 361 8.00 -13.85 7.59
N ILE A 362 8.09 -15.07 7.06
CA ILE A 362 7.07 -16.11 7.26
C ILE A 362 6.93 -16.49 8.74
N MET A 363 8.02 -16.58 9.50
CA MET A 363 7.96 -16.84 10.93
C MET A 363 7.23 -15.72 11.69
N PHE A 364 7.49 -14.46 11.35
CA PHE A 364 6.76 -13.32 11.92
C PHE A 364 5.28 -13.31 11.51
N MET A 365 4.95 -13.70 10.28
CA MET A 365 3.55 -13.92 9.87
C MET A 365 2.87 -14.94 10.77
N ILE A 366 3.48 -16.12 10.93
CA ILE A 366 2.91 -17.20 11.73
C ILE A 366 2.72 -16.76 13.18
N LEU A 367 3.73 -16.11 13.76
CA LEU A 367 3.65 -15.57 15.11
C LEU A 367 2.55 -14.50 15.24
N TYR A 368 2.41 -13.63 14.25
CA TYR A 368 1.36 -12.62 14.20
C TYR A 368 -0.03 -13.27 14.19
N TYR A 369 -0.27 -14.24 13.31
CA TYR A 369 -1.56 -14.93 13.24
C TYR A 369 -1.83 -15.85 14.44
N ALA A 370 -0.80 -16.38 15.08
CA ALA A 370 -0.94 -17.24 16.25
C ALA A 370 -1.29 -16.45 17.52
N VAL A 371 -0.69 -15.28 17.72
CA VAL A 371 -0.75 -14.55 19.00
C VAL A 371 -1.53 -13.25 18.92
N PHE A 372 -1.41 -12.51 17.82
CA PHE A 372 -1.84 -11.10 17.74
C PHE A 372 -3.02 -10.85 16.80
N HIS A 373 -3.31 -11.77 15.88
CA HIS A 373 -4.45 -11.60 14.99
C HIS A 373 -5.73 -11.67 15.83
N PRO A 374 -6.53 -10.58 15.89
CA PRO A 374 -7.75 -10.56 16.65
C PRO A 374 -8.61 -11.71 16.15
N LYS A 375 -8.94 -12.64 17.04
CA LYS A 375 -9.96 -13.64 16.75
C LYS A 375 -11.20 -12.83 16.45
N THR A 376 -11.82 -13.05 15.29
CA THR A 376 -13.17 -12.54 15.04
C THR A 376 -13.96 -12.91 16.29
N SER A 377 -14.48 -11.92 17.02
CA SER A 377 -15.51 -12.20 18.01
C SER A 377 -16.57 -12.96 17.24
N ALA A 378 -16.61 -14.28 17.46
CA ALA A 378 -17.80 -15.03 17.16
C ALA A 378 -18.86 -14.33 18.00
N ILE A 379 -19.64 -13.46 17.36
CA ILE A 379 -20.92 -13.05 17.89
C ILE A 379 -21.59 -14.37 18.19
N SER A 380 -21.68 -14.67 19.48
CA SER A 380 -22.52 -15.72 20.02
C SER A 380 -23.82 -15.69 19.24
N ASP A 381 -24.17 -16.81 18.62
CA ASP A 381 -25.52 -17.09 18.12
C ASP A 381 -26.49 -16.91 19.30
N VAL A 382 -26.86 -15.66 19.58
CA VAL A 382 -28.09 -15.35 20.27
C VAL A 382 -29.12 -15.45 19.17
N THR A 383 -29.56 -16.69 18.93
CA THR A 383 -30.85 -16.98 18.34
C THR A 383 -31.90 -16.21 19.13
N VAL A 384 -32.20 -14.98 18.70
CA VAL A 384 -33.44 -14.31 19.06
C VAL A 384 -34.52 -15.04 18.27
N ALA A 385 -35.05 -16.09 18.89
CA ALA A 385 -36.28 -16.73 18.44
C ALA A 385 -37.39 -15.68 18.47
N PHE A 386 -37.76 -15.15 17.30
CA PHE A 386 -39.00 -14.42 17.15
C PHE A 386 -40.15 -15.41 17.34
N LYS A 387 -40.71 -15.42 18.55
CA LYS A 387 -42.02 -16.00 18.84
C LYS A 387 -43.05 -15.17 18.05
N SER A 388 -43.57 -15.75 16.97
CA SER A 388 -44.63 -15.15 16.16
C SER A 388 -45.95 -15.25 16.93
N ASP A 389 -46.25 -14.26 17.77
CA ASP A 389 -47.61 -13.99 18.20
C ASP A 389 -48.31 -13.17 17.08
N ARG A 390 -49.07 -13.88 16.24
CA ARG A 390 -50.11 -13.29 15.38
C ARG A 390 -51.43 -14.00 15.66
N GLU A 391 -52.10 -13.53 16.71
CA GLU A 391 -53.55 -13.41 16.65
C GLU A 391 -53.87 -12.08 15.97
N ILE A 392 -54.69 -12.12 14.92
CA ILE A 392 -55.86 -11.26 14.68
C ILE A 392 -56.57 -11.79 13.42
N ALA A 393 -57.74 -12.36 13.70
CA ALA A 393 -59.01 -12.25 12.98
C ALA A 393 -59.04 -12.10 11.44
N GLU A 394 -59.60 -13.12 10.79
CA GLU A 394 -60.58 -13.00 9.70
C GLU A 394 -61.70 -13.99 10.05
N ILE A 395 -62.86 -13.55 10.53
CA ILE A 395 -64.09 -13.29 9.76
C ILE A 395 -64.30 -14.31 8.61
N SER A 396 -64.89 -15.44 8.96
CA SER A 396 -66.09 -15.98 8.30
C SER A 396 -66.86 -16.88 9.27
#